data_AF-A0A1F2HCR5-F1
#
_entry.id   AF-A0A1F2HCR5-F1
#
_cell.length_a   1.000
_cell.length_b   1.000
_cell.length_c   1.000
_cell.angle_alpha   90.00
_cell.angle_beta   90.00
_cell.angle_gamma   90.00
#
_symmetry.space_group_name_H-M   'P 1'
#
loop_
_entity.id
_entity.type
_entity.pdbx_description
1 polymer ?
#
loop_
_entity_poly.entity_id
_entity_poly.type
_entity_poly.pdbx_seq_one_letter_code
_entity_poly.pdbx_strand_id
1 'polypeptide(L)'
;MVTIKELNHILTSQGISQQHIEKMKERRFEAVDFYYNFIEKKCKKGIQKIPLFKLKGLDAGWDIEGRSVYDCFTSIASDSPLNSNSERIVKYTRIMENIDSLKKNGLEFQYNFYESDSEKGLRAGLPKFIHFYNRELGIDCYFSDATHRSICALMFGAPFLTGYVTEYELNTQKYENYQFVEKTLVDLGEKNFGFFSLKFSSHCLSEFEIYYKGHNTDLGGNIPLPVFYEEKEVLAFQKSIDTLNDMLNLLDNKVQTSLTLKLLNKLSDENSYITKLVAIIFRKLFNYGNQYKKPVGLYLCIEDVYNISETTDEMLRTLKIECIHSIVNK
;
A
#
# COMPACT_ATOMS: atom_id res chain seq x y z
N MET A 1 28.10 18.28 17.64
CA MET A 1 27.05 17.29 17.97
C MET A 1 26.38 17.79 19.23
N VAL A 2 25.05 17.88 19.27
CA VAL A 2 24.29 18.48 20.38
C VAL A 2 23.47 17.37 21.03
N THR A 3 23.53 17.23 22.35
CA THR A 3 22.72 16.27 23.09
C THR A 3 21.26 16.72 23.17
N ILE A 4 20.31 15.81 23.44
CA ILE A 4 18.89 16.14 23.65
C ILE A 4 18.71 17.16 24.78
N LYS A 5 19.50 17.04 25.85
CA LYS A 5 19.47 17.98 26.98
C LYS A 5 19.92 19.38 26.57
N GLU A 6 21.03 19.47 25.84
CA GLU A 6 21.51 20.75 25.29
C GLU A 6 20.53 21.35 24.29
N LEU A 7 19.88 20.52 23.47
CA LEU A 7 18.86 20.98 22.53
C LEU A 7 17.65 21.60 23.25
N ASN A 8 17.13 20.94 24.27
CA ASN A 8 16.02 21.49 25.06
C ASN A 8 16.42 22.78 25.79
N HIS A 9 17.65 22.85 26.30
CA HIS A 9 18.19 24.09 26.87
C HIS A 9 18.25 25.21 25.82
N ILE A 10 18.69 24.91 24.60
CA ILE A 10 18.71 25.89 23.50
C ILE A 10 17.28 26.37 23.22
N LEU A 11 16.32 25.48 23.01
CA LEU A 11 14.93 25.86 22.69
C LEU A 11 14.33 26.75 23.79
N THR A 12 14.48 26.36 25.05
CA THR A 12 13.97 27.13 26.20
C THR A 12 14.66 28.48 26.38
N SER A 13 15.97 28.55 26.20
CA SER A 13 16.71 29.83 26.25
C SER A 13 16.34 30.80 25.12
N GLN A 14 15.76 30.30 24.03
CA GLN A 14 15.27 31.10 22.90
C GLN A 14 13.76 31.39 22.98
N GLY A 15 13.12 31.14 24.13
CA GLY A 15 11.73 31.52 24.38
C GLY A 15 10.68 30.46 24.06
N ILE A 16 11.07 29.24 23.67
CA ILE A 16 10.13 28.13 23.47
C ILE A 16 9.82 27.51 24.83
N SER A 17 8.56 27.57 25.26
CA SER A 17 8.17 27.10 26.59
C SER A 17 8.30 25.58 26.74
N GLN A 18 8.60 25.10 27.96
CA GLN A 18 8.65 23.67 28.25
C GLN A 18 7.29 23.00 27.94
N GLN A 19 6.18 23.68 28.22
CA GLN A 19 4.83 23.20 27.90
C GLN A 19 4.64 22.95 26.40
N HIS A 20 5.17 23.84 25.54
CA HIS A 20 5.13 23.64 24.10
C HIS A 20 5.99 22.45 23.67
N ILE A 21 7.17 22.27 24.27
CA ILE A 21 8.03 21.11 24.00
C ILE A 21 7.33 19.80 24.32
N GLU A 22 6.67 19.69 25.49
CA GLU A 22 5.89 18.49 25.83
C GLU A 22 4.74 18.27 24.85
N LYS A 23 4.03 19.34 24.46
CA LYS A 23 2.98 19.25 23.41
C LYS A 23 3.52 18.73 22.08
N MET A 24 4.75 19.07 21.69
CA MET A 24 5.37 18.57 20.46
C MET A 24 5.84 17.11 20.55
N LYS A 25 6.08 16.58 21.76
CA LYS A 25 6.30 15.14 21.98
C LYS A 25 5.01 14.33 21.88
N GLU A 26 3.88 14.94 22.21
CA GLU A 26 2.57 14.29 22.12
C GLU A 26 1.98 14.39 20.71
N ARG A 27 2.25 15.49 20.00
CA ARG A 27 1.72 15.73 18.66
C ARG A 27 2.36 14.78 17.65
N ARG A 28 1.61 13.79 17.20
CA ARG A 28 2.02 12.80 16.18
C ARG A 28 1.53 13.17 14.79
N PHE A 29 2.31 12.79 13.77
CA PHE A 29 1.87 12.82 12.38
C PHE A 29 0.95 11.62 12.10
N GLU A 30 -0.09 11.88 11.31
CA GLU A 30 -1.08 10.87 10.91
C GLU A 30 -0.63 10.17 9.63
N ALA A 31 -1.12 8.94 9.43
CA ALA A 31 -1.07 8.26 8.14
C ALA A 31 -1.93 9.06 7.16
N VAL A 32 -1.37 9.46 6.04
CA VAL A 32 -2.06 10.31 5.07
C VAL A 32 -2.05 9.57 3.72
N ASP A 33 -2.97 8.61 3.59
CA ASP A 33 -3.06 7.68 2.45
C ASP A 33 -3.86 8.23 1.28
N PHE A 34 -3.44 9.38 0.73
CA PHE A 34 -4.11 9.93 -0.45
C PHE A 34 -3.71 9.27 -1.77
N TYR A 35 -2.63 8.49 -1.78
CA TYR A 35 -2.01 8.02 -3.02
C TYR A 35 -2.51 6.67 -3.52
N TYR A 36 -2.98 5.81 -2.62
CA TYR A 36 -3.38 4.45 -3.00
C TYR A 36 -4.91 4.31 -3.09
N ASN A 37 -5.66 5.07 -2.27
CA ASN A 37 -7.03 4.66 -1.91
C ASN A 37 -8.12 5.74 -2.07
N PHE A 38 -7.77 6.98 -2.38
CA PHE A 38 -8.76 8.07 -2.51
C PHE A 38 -8.73 8.69 -3.90
N ILE A 39 -9.90 9.11 -4.38
CA ILE A 39 -10.03 9.68 -5.73
C ILE A 39 -10.62 11.07 -5.66
N GLU A 40 -9.88 12.00 -6.24
CA GLU A 40 -10.01 13.42 -5.94
C GLU A 40 -10.04 14.30 -7.19
N LYS A 41 -10.68 15.47 -7.06
CA LYS A 41 -10.63 16.55 -8.05
C LYS A 41 -9.66 17.63 -7.57
N LYS A 42 -8.64 17.90 -8.40
CA LYS A 42 -7.55 18.84 -8.09
C LYS A 42 -7.89 20.28 -8.47
N CYS A 43 -7.77 21.19 -7.49
CA CYS A 43 -7.89 22.65 -7.68
C CYS A 43 -6.64 23.36 -7.14
N LYS A 44 -6.00 24.23 -7.93
CA LYS A 44 -4.85 25.03 -7.46
C LYS A 44 -5.34 26.35 -6.87
N LYS A 45 -4.95 26.67 -5.63
CA LYS A 45 -5.30 27.95 -4.97
C LYS A 45 -4.15 28.95 -4.79
N GLY A 46 -2.96 28.65 -5.32
CA GLY A 46 -1.82 29.56 -5.23
C GLY A 46 -1.20 29.61 -3.82
N ILE A 47 -0.46 30.68 -3.49
CA ILE A 47 0.22 30.82 -2.20
C ILE A 47 -0.78 31.20 -1.10
N GLN A 48 -0.73 30.52 0.06
CA GLN A 48 -1.54 30.86 1.23
C GLN A 48 -0.76 30.64 2.53
N LYS A 49 -1.22 31.32 3.59
CA LYS A 49 -0.79 31.08 4.98
C LYS A 49 -1.55 29.89 5.55
N ILE A 50 -0.84 28.81 5.85
CA ILE A 50 -1.43 27.60 6.41
C ILE A 50 -1.31 27.59 7.92
N PRO A 51 -2.42 27.48 8.68
CA PRO A 51 -2.35 27.35 10.12
C PRO A 51 -1.68 26.02 10.50
N LEU A 52 -0.56 26.09 11.20
CA LEU A 52 0.25 24.91 11.47
C LEU A 52 -0.44 23.89 12.37
N PHE A 53 -1.46 24.28 13.15
CA PHE A 53 -2.27 23.34 13.91
C PHE A 53 -3.13 22.40 13.05
N LYS A 54 -3.37 22.75 11.77
CA LYS A 54 -4.12 21.92 10.80
C LYS A 54 -3.24 20.96 10.00
N LEU A 55 -1.91 21.05 10.12
CA LEU A 55 -0.99 20.16 9.42
C LEU A 55 -0.99 18.77 10.07
N LYS A 56 -1.40 17.73 9.32
CA LYS A 56 -1.58 16.36 9.81
C LYS A 56 -0.47 15.40 9.41
N GLY A 57 0.13 15.58 8.23
CA GLY A 57 1.22 14.72 7.74
C GLY A 57 2.24 15.48 6.88
N LEU A 58 3.29 14.79 6.43
CA LEU A 58 4.34 15.33 5.55
C LEU A 58 4.64 14.37 4.40
N ASP A 59 4.91 14.90 3.21
CA ASP A 59 5.42 14.12 2.07
C ASP A 59 6.90 13.87 2.29
N ALA A 60 7.18 12.85 3.09
CA ALA A 60 8.52 12.41 3.37
C ALA A 60 8.69 11.03 2.76
N GLY A 61 9.80 10.79 2.05
CA GLY A 61 10.27 9.43 1.76
C GLY A 61 10.74 8.67 3.01
N TRP A 62 10.26 9.06 4.20
CA TRP A 62 10.65 8.57 5.50
C TRP A 62 9.41 8.06 6.23
N ASP A 63 9.61 7.03 7.04
CA ASP A 63 8.60 6.54 7.97
C ASP A 63 8.38 7.57 9.09
N ILE A 64 7.46 8.50 8.85
CA ILE A 64 7.07 9.59 9.76
C ILE A 64 5.74 9.32 10.47
N GLU A 65 4.97 8.35 9.96
CA GLU A 65 3.65 8.03 10.48
C GLU A 65 3.75 7.64 11.96
N GLY A 66 2.84 8.19 12.76
CA GLY A 66 2.80 7.92 14.19
C GLY A 66 3.96 8.53 14.98
N ARG A 67 4.98 9.14 14.36
CA ARG A 67 6.08 9.80 15.08
C ARG A 67 5.69 11.18 15.54
N SER A 68 6.19 11.60 16.70
CA SER A 68 5.91 12.94 17.21
C SER A 68 6.70 14.02 16.47
N VAL A 69 6.23 15.27 16.49
CA VAL A 69 6.98 16.42 15.96
C VAL A 69 8.35 16.51 16.61
N TYR A 70 8.43 16.27 17.93
CA TYR A 70 9.67 16.28 18.67
C TYR A 70 10.60 15.13 18.26
N ASP A 71 10.07 13.92 18.13
CA ASP A 71 10.83 12.78 17.63
C ASP A 71 11.37 13.14 16.26
N CYS A 72 10.52 13.53 15.32
CA CYS A 72 10.92 14.00 14.00
C CYS A 72 12.00 15.08 14.09
N PHE A 73 11.82 16.15 14.86
CA PHE A 73 12.82 17.22 15.01
C PHE A 73 14.18 16.71 15.54
N THR A 74 14.18 15.70 16.39
CA THR A 74 15.40 15.12 16.97
C THR A 74 16.00 14.00 16.13
N SER A 75 15.20 13.23 15.38
CA SER A 75 15.56 11.96 14.73
C SER A 75 15.60 11.98 13.20
N ILE A 76 15.02 13.00 12.55
CA ILE A 76 15.25 13.28 11.11
C ILE A 76 16.69 13.71 10.82
N ALA A 77 17.46 13.94 11.88
CA ALA A 77 18.90 14.12 11.84
C ALA A 77 19.70 12.80 12.00
N SER A 78 19.09 11.63 11.76
CA SER A 78 19.78 10.34 11.74
C SER A 78 19.19 9.44 10.66
N ASP A 79 19.92 9.25 9.54
CA ASP A 79 19.59 8.29 8.48
C ASP A 79 19.72 6.82 8.96
N SER A 80 19.04 6.41 10.04
CA SER A 80 19.13 5.04 10.54
C SER A 80 17.91 4.64 11.38
N PRO A 81 17.42 3.38 11.26
CA PRO A 81 16.37 2.88 12.12
C PRO A 81 16.86 2.89 13.57
N LEU A 82 16.01 3.42 14.45
CA LEU A 82 16.18 3.50 15.90
C LEU A 82 16.61 2.15 16.48
N ASN A 83 17.92 1.96 16.67
CA ASN A 83 18.51 0.93 17.51
C ASN A 83 19.90 1.39 17.97
N SER A 84 19.97 2.24 18.99
CA SER A 84 21.03 2.16 20.01
C SER A 84 20.76 3.12 21.17
N ASN A 85 21.02 2.64 22.38
CA ASN A 85 21.05 3.36 23.66
C ASN A 85 22.13 4.46 23.72
N SER A 86 22.19 5.37 22.74
CA SER A 86 23.18 6.44 22.71
C SER A 86 22.52 7.80 22.88
N GLU A 87 22.95 8.57 23.90
CA GLU A 87 22.61 9.97 24.18
C GLU A 87 23.07 10.96 23.07
N ARG A 88 23.30 10.45 21.86
CA ARG A 88 24.06 11.08 20.79
C ARG A 88 23.25 10.96 19.51
N ILE A 89 22.49 11.99 19.23
CA ILE A 89 21.71 12.12 17.99
C ILE A 89 22.20 13.38 17.27
N VAL A 90 21.96 13.46 15.97
CA VAL A 90 22.19 14.57 15.05
C VAL A 90 23.50 14.48 14.25
N LYS A 91 23.40 13.81 13.10
CA LYS A 91 24.20 14.07 11.91
C LYS A 91 23.33 14.83 10.87
N TYR A 92 23.76 16.06 10.54
CA TYR A 92 23.57 16.82 9.30
C TYR A 92 22.59 18.03 9.18
N THR A 93 23.25 19.19 9.07
CA THR A 93 22.93 20.53 8.49
C THR A 93 21.56 21.19 8.70
N ARG A 94 20.45 20.78 8.09
CA ARG A 94 19.28 21.69 7.93
C ARG A 94 18.57 22.06 9.24
N ILE A 95 18.36 21.13 10.17
CA ILE A 95 17.77 21.45 11.48
C ILE A 95 18.74 22.28 12.30
N MET A 96 20.04 22.00 12.23
CA MET A 96 21.07 22.81 12.88
C MET A 96 21.16 24.22 12.30
N GLU A 97 21.01 24.40 10.99
CA GLU A 97 20.92 25.73 10.35
C GLU A 97 19.72 26.52 10.89
N ASN A 98 18.58 25.84 11.12
CA ASN A 98 17.40 26.47 11.74
C ASN A 98 17.64 26.79 13.23
N ILE A 99 18.32 25.91 13.97
CA ILE A 99 18.70 26.16 15.38
C ILE A 99 19.70 27.31 15.50
N ASP A 100 20.70 27.37 14.62
CA ASP A 100 21.69 28.45 14.61
C ASP A 100 21.07 29.77 14.18
N SER A 101 20.13 29.73 13.23
CA SER A 101 19.29 30.88 12.88
C SER A 101 18.43 31.34 14.07
N LEU A 102 17.84 30.40 14.83
CA LEU A 102 17.08 30.71 16.03
C LEU A 102 17.98 31.36 17.09
N LYS A 103 19.17 30.82 17.36
CA LYS A 103 20.14 31.41 18.31
C LYS A 103 20.58 32.81 17.90
N LYS A 104 20.80 33.03 16.59
CA LYS A 104 21.34 34.29 16.06
C LYS A 104 20.29 35.39 16.01
N ASN A 105 19.07 35.04 15.61
CA ASN A 105 18.05 36.04 15.25
C ASN A 105 16.82 36.01 16.17
N GLY A 106 16.70 35.02 17.05
CA GLY A 106 15.58 34.87 17.97
C GLY A 106 14.32 34.27 17.35
N LEU A 107 13.31 34.05 18.19
CA LEU A 107 12.07 33.35 17.86
C LEU A 107 11.16 34.17 16.93
N GLU A 108 11.05 35.47 17.17
CA GLU A 108 10.23 36.39 16.36
C GLU A 108 10.71 36.42 14.89
N PHE A 109 12.02 36.37 14.67
CA PHE A 109 12.58 36.24 13.33
C PHE A 109 12.15 34.93 12.64
N GLN A 110 12.10 33.81 13.37
CA GLN A 110 11.64 32.55 12.80
C GLN A 110 10.17 32.61 12.39
N TYR A 111 9.31 33.26 13.18
CA TYR A 111 7.90 33.42 12.84
C TYR A 111 7.73 34.23 11.55
N ASN A 112 8.42 35.37 11.46
CA ASN A 112 8.43 36.18 10.25
C ASN A 112 8.97 35.42 9.03
N PHE A 113 9.97 34.54 9.23
CA PHE A 113 10.51 33.70 8.18
C PHE A 113 9.48 32.68 7.66
N TYR A 114 8.75 31.99 8.54
CA TYR A 114 7.76 30.98 8.12
C TYR A 114 6.48 31.59 7.55
N GLU A 115 6.11 32.79 8.00
CA GLU A 115 4.94 33.53 7.50
C GLU A 115 5.21 34.36 6.25
N SER A 116 6.47 34.49 5.83
CA SER A 116 6.83 35.32 4.69
C SER A 116 6.27 34.74 3.39
N ASP A 117 5.57 35.57 2.64
CA ASP A 117 5.01 35.23 1.33
C ASP A 117 6.06 35.37 0.21
N SER A 118 7.31 35.66 0.56
CA SER A 118 8.40 35.87 -0.39
C SER A 118 9.25 34.62 -0.58
N GLU A 119 9.35 34.16 -1.83
CA GLU A 119 10.35 33.15 -2.22
C GLU A 119 11.80 33.67 -2.17
N LYS A 120 11.98 35.00 -2.14
CA LYS A 120 13.30 35.62 -2.19
C LYS A 120 14.08 35.29 -0.91
N GLY A 121 15.02 34.37 -1.03
CA GLY A 121 15.89 33.91 0.06
C GLY A 121 15.62 32.48 0.53
N LEU A 122 14.55 31.83 0.05
CA LEU A 122 14.26 30.44 0.35
C LEU A 122 15.02 29.51 -0.61
N ARG A 123 16.11 28.87 -0.15
CA ARG A 123 16.88 27.90 -0.95
C ARG A 123 16.03 26.77 -1.56
N ALA A 124 14.92 26.41 -0.93
CA ALA A 124 14.04 25.32 -1.34
C ALA A 124 12.67 25.79 -1.88
N GLY A 125 12.49 27.10 -2.14
CA GLY A 125 11.18 27.66 -2.48
C GLY A 125 10.16 27.57 -1.34
N LEU A 126 8.91 27.88 -1.63
CA LEU A 126 7.79 27.71 -0.69
C LEU A 126 7.32 26.24 -0.65
N PRO A 127 6.95 25.69 0.52
CA PRO A 127 6.37 24.35 0.62
C PRO A 127 5.12 24.23 -0.24
N LYS A 128 4.87 23.04 -0.78
CA LYS A 128 3.58 22.68 -1.33
C LYS A 128 2.75 22.03 -0.24
N PHE A 129 1.59 22.60 -0.03
CA PHE A 129 0.56 22.06 0.82
C PHE A 129 -0.51 21.43 -0.01
N ILE A 130 -0.88 20.24 0.40
CA ILE A 130 -2.04 19.56 -0.09
C ILE A 130 -3.13 19.64 0.97
N HIS A 131 -4.27 20.23 0.61
CA HIS A 131 -5.46 20.35 1.46
C HIS A 131 -6.52 19.36 1.01
N PHE A 132 -7.02 18.57 1.94
CA PHE A 132 -8.12 17.65 1.68
C PHE A 132 -9.28 18.05 2.56
N TYR A 133 -10.37 18.45 1.90
CA TYR A 133 -11.60 18.81 2.57
C TYR A 133 -12.60 17.68 2.42
N ASN A 134 -12.84 16.94 3.50
CA ASN A 134 -13.95 15.99 3.56
C ASN A 134 -15.10 16.65 4.33
N ARG A 135 -16.13 17.05 3.58
CA ARG A 135 -17.32 17.72 4.13
C ARG A 135 -18.12 16.83 5.08
N GLU A 136 -18.18 15.53 4.82
CA GLU A 136 -18.97 14.57 5.62
C GLU A 136 -18.28 14.23 6.94
N LEU A 137 -16.95 14.09 6.91
CA LEU A 137 -16.14 13.81 8.10
C LEU A 137 -15.73 15.09 8.84
N GLY A 138 -15.99 16.28 8.27
CA GLY A 138 -15.58 17.56 8.83
C GLY A 138 -14.06 17.75 8.94
N ILE A 139 -13.30 17.06 8.08
CA ILE A 139 -11.83 17.06 8.12
C ILE A 139 -11.31 18.13 7.15
N ASP A 140 -10.59 19.10 7.71
CA ASP A 140 -9.81 20.14 7.02
C ASP A 140 -8.36 19.94 7.46
N CYS A 141 -7.60 19.21 6.65
CA CYS A 141 -6.22 18.85 6.96
C CYS A 141 -5.25 19.22 5.84
N TYR A 142 -4.04 19.61 6.25
CA TYR A 142 -2.95 19.87 5.33
C TYR A 142 -1.88 18.79 5.41
N PHE A 143 -1.23 18.57 4.29
CA PHE A 143 -0.05 17.73 4.12
C PHE A 143 1.03 18.54 3.41
N SER A 144 2.30 18.45 3.83
CA SER A 144 3.36 19.32 3.31
C SER A 144 4.54 18.55 2.76
N ASP A 145 5.05 18.93 1.59
CA ASP A 145 6.26 18.35 1.00
C ASP A 145 7.59 18.82 1.63
N ALA A 146 7.55 19.87 2.46
CA ALA A 146 8.76 20.45 3.04
C ALA A 146 9.02 19.93 4.45
N THR A 147 9.31 18.63 4.56
CA THR A 147 9.52 17.90 5.82
C THR A 147 10.27 18.71 6.90
N HIS A 148 11.52 19.11 6.65
CA HIS A 148 12.36 19.81 7.64
C HIS A 148 11.80 21.17 8.05
N ARG A 149 11.24 21.94 7.11
CA ARG A 149 10.73 23.29 7.36
C ARG A 149 9.47 23.22 8.22
N SER A 150 8.56 22.33 7.86
CA SER A 150 7.32 22.10 8.58
C SER A 150 7.58 21.63 10.01
N ILE A 151 8.54 20.71 10.20
CA ILE A 151 8.93 20.25 11.54
C ILE A 151 9.56 21.38 12.37
N CYS A 152 10.47 22.18 11.80
CA CYS A 152 11.06 23.31 12.54
C CYS A 152 10.00 24.37 12.89
N ALA A 153 9.11 24.70 11.97
CA ALA A 153 8.05 25.67 12.21
C ALA A 153 7.10 25.21 13.32
N LEU A 154 6.72 23.93 13.32
CA LEU A 154 5.96 23.31 14.41
C LEU A 154 6.72 23.35 15.74
N MET A 155 7.99 22.94 15.73
CA MET A 155 8.81 22.87 16.94
C MET A 155 9.06 24.25 17.56
N PHE A 156 9.27 25.27 16.74
CA PHE A 156 9.44 26.66 17.18
C PHE A 156 8.10 27.32 17.56
N GLY A 157 6.97 26.66 17.29
CA GLY A 157 5.65 27.17 17.67
C GLY A 157 5.17 28.31 16.77
N ALA A 158 5.61 28.33 15.51
CA ALA A 158 5.07 29.27 14.54
C ALA A 158 3.56 29.03 14.36
N PRO A 159 2.73 30.08 14.25
CA PRO A 159 1.29 29.91 14.11
C PRO A 159 0.90 29.52 12.68
N PHE A 160 1.65 30.00 11.69
CA PHE A 160 1.41 29.74 10.27
C PHE A 160 2.69 29.35 9.53
N LEU A 161 2.51 28.71 8.38
CA LEU A 161 3.56 28.45 7.40
C LEU A 161 3.01 28.78 6.00
N THR A 162 3.66 29.70 5.30
CA THR A 162 3.23 30.09 3.95
C THR A 162 3.68 29.06 2.92
N GLY A 163 2.81 28.72 1.96
CA GLY A 163 3.12 27.79 0.88
C GLY A 163 2.09 27.72 -0.23
N TYR A 164 2.42 26.97 -1.29
CA TYR A 164 1.50 26.71 -2.40
C TYR A 164 0.43 25.71 -2.01
N VAL A 165 -0.84 26.09 -2.11
CA VAL A 165 -1.97 25.22 -1.77
C VAL A 165 -2.54 24.58 -3.03
N THR A 166 -2.59 23.25 -3.00
CA THR A 166 -3.44 22.45 -3.86
C THR A 166 -4.55 21.89 -3.01
N GLU A 167 -5.80 22.12 -3.41
CA GLU A 167 -6.95 21.52 -2.78
C GLU A 167 -7.42 20.31 -3.55
N TYR A 168 -7.94 19.38 -2.79
CA TYR A 168 -8.52 18.16 -3.27
C TYR A 168 -9.89 17.96 -2.64
N GLU A 169 -10.85 17.80 -3.53
CA GLU A 169 -12.22 17.46 -3.19
C GLU A 169 -12.43 15.98 -3.46
N LEU A 170 -12.95 15.27 -2.47
CA LEU A 170 -13.30 13.86 -2.61
C LEU A 170 -14.37 13.70 -3.70
N ASN A 171 -14.07 12.88 -4.71
CA ASN A 171 -15.09 12.44 -5.64
C ASN A 171 -15.79 11.23 -5.03
N THR A 172 -16.93 11.46 -4.36
CA THR A 172 -17.67 10.42 -3.62
C THR A 172 -17.94 9.17 -4.47
N GLN A 173 -18.39 9.33 -5.70
CA GLN A 173 -18.67 8.19 -6.59
C GLN A 173 -17.42 7.37 -6.90
N LYS A 174 -16.31 8.04 -7.23
CA LYS A 174 -15.05 7.35 -7.51
C LYS A 174 -14.46 6.71 -6.25
N TYR A 175 -14.64 7.35 -5.10
CA TYR A 175 -14.23 6.80 -3.81
C TYR A 175 -15.02 5.53 -3.44
N GLU A 176 -16.34 5.55 -3.58
CA GLU A 176 -17.18 4.37 -3.38
C GLU A 176 -16.76 3.23 -4.32
N ASN A 177 -16.47 3.55 -5.58
CA ASN A 177 -15.94 2.59 -6.54
C ASN A 177 -14.58 2.01 -6.13
N TYR A 178 -13.68 2.83 -5.58
CA TYR A 178 -12.42 2.37 -5.02
C TYR A 178 -12.66 1.37 -3.87
N GLN A 179 -13.46 1.78 -2.88
CA GLN A 179 -13.77 0.94 -1.72
C GLN A 179 -14.43 -0.39 -2.13
N PHE A 180 -15.29 -0.35 -3.15
CA PHE A 180 -15.90 -1.53 -3.73
C PHE A 180 -14.86 -2.49 -4.30
N VAL A 181 -13.90 -1.99 -5.10
CA VAL A 181 -12.84 -2.80 -5.70
C VAL A 181 -11.96 -3.43 -4.61
N GLU A 182 -11.50 -2.63 -3.66
CA GLU A 182 -10.64 -3.08 -2.55
C GLU A 182 -11.33 -4.19 -1.75
N LYS A 183 -12.57 -3.95 -1.32
CA LYS A 183 -13.35 -4.94 -0.58
C LYS A 183 -13.58 -6.21 -1.39
N THR A 184 -13.88 -6.08 -2.68
CA THR A 184 -14.12 -7.24 -3.55
C THR A 184 -12.88 -8.13 -3.68
N LEU A 185 -11.68 -7.54 -3.76
CA LEU A 185 -10.43 -8.30 -3.81
C LEU A 185 -10.16 -9.05 -2.50
N VAL A 186 -10.38 -8.38 -1.35
CA VAL A 186 -10.26 -9.02 -0.02
C VAL A 186 -11.24 -10.18 0.11
N ASP A 187 -12.53 -9.92 -0.15
CA ASP A 187 -13.58 -10.93 -0.08
C ASP A 187 -13.29 -12.11 -1.02
N LEU A 188 -12.72 -11.84 -2.21
CA LEU A 188 -12.34 -12.87 -3.18
C LEU A 188 -11.17 -13.73 -2.69
N GLY A 189 -10.20 -13.16 -1.99
CA GLY A 189 -9.06 -13.89 -1.40
C GLY A 189 -9.46 -14.79 -0.23
N GLU A 190 -10.52 -14.43 0.50
CA GLU A 190 -11.05 -15.23 1.62
C GLU A 190 -12.05 -16.31 1.17
N LYS A 191 -12.55 -16.21 -0.06
CA LYS A 191 -13.60 -17.10 -0.60
C LYS A 191 -13.04 -18.46 -1.00
N ASN A 192 -13.78 -19.51 -0.62
CA ASN A 192 -13.56 -20.88 -1.08
C ASN A 192 -14.54 -21.26 -2.21
N PHE A 193 -14.03 -22.00 -3.19
CA PHE A 193 -14.73 -22.46 -4.38
C PHE A 193 -14.78 -24.00 -4.40
N GLY A 194 -15.33 -24.58 -3.34
CA GLY A 194 -15.28 -26.03 -3.12
C GLY A 194 -13.86 -26.49 -2.88
N PHE A 195 -13.28 -27.27 -3.81
CA PHE A 195 -11.89 -27.72 -3.70
C PHE A 195 -10.85 -26.67 -4.10
N PHE A 196 -11.29 -25.51 -4.62
CA PHE A 196 -10.41 -24.45 -5.10
C PHE A 196 -10.40 -23.24 -4.18
N SER A 197 -9.28 -22.53 -4.16
CA SER A 197 -9.09 -21.26 -3.44
C SER A 197 -8.14 -20.36 -4.22
N LEU A 198 -8.15 -19.08 -3.89
CA LEU A 198 -7.26 -18.08 -4.49
C LEU A 198 -6.24 -17.60 -3.46
N LYS A 199 -5.04 -17.27 -3.93
CA LYS A 199 -4.08 -16.49 -3.15
C LYS A 199 -3.56 -15.34 -3.99
N PHE A 200 -3.55 -14.15 -3.40
CA PHE A 200 -3.05 -12.94 -4.04
C PHE A 200 -1.57 -12.73 -3.72
N SER A 201 -0.83 -12.16 -4.67
CA SER A 201 0.56 -11.77 -4.50
C SER A 201 0.67 -10.63 -3.49
N SER A 202 1.61 -10.72 -2.55
CA SER A 202 1.90 -9.63 -1.61
C SER A 202 2.45 -8.38 -2.30
N HIS A 203 2.97 -8.52 -3.53
CA HIS A 203 3.56 -7.42 -4.30
C HIS A 203 2.58 -6.78 -5.28
N CYS A 204 1.50 -7.47 -5.64
CA CYS A 204 0.49 -6.99 -6.57
C CYS A 204 -0.89 -7.53 -6.19
N LEU A 205 -1.76 -6.65 -5.66
CA LEU A 205 -3.07 -7.01 -5.10
C LEU A 205 -4.05 -7.62 -6.13
N SER A 206 -3.76 -7.50 -7.43
CA SER A 206 -4.60 -8.05 -8.49
C SER A 206 -4.05 -9.32 -9.12
N GLU A 207 -2.79 -9.66 -8.83
CA GLU A 207 -2.17 -10.89 -9.28
C GLU A 207 -2.55 -12.02 -8.33
N PHE A 208 -3.10 -13.10 -8.89
CA PHE A 208 -3.58 -14.24 -8.12
C PHE A 208 -3.07 -15.56 -8.67
N GLU A 209 -3.01 -16.54 -7.78
CA GLU A 209 -2.76 -17.94 -8.06
C GLU A 209 -3.96 -18.78 -7.60
N ILE A 210 -4.23 -19.86 -8.32
CA ILE A 210 -5.29 -20.82 -8.00
C ILE A 210 -4.68 -22.01 -7.28
N TYR A 211 -5.27 -22.36 -6.16
CA TYR A 211 -4.88 -23.50 -5.34
C TYR A 211 -5.99 -24.56 -5.35
N TYR A 212 -5.62 -25.82 -5.46
CA TYR A 212 -6.51 -26.98 -5.34
C TYR A 212 -6.12 -27.79 -4.09
N LYS A 213 -7.05 -27.93 -3.14
CA LYS A 213 -6.77 -28.53 -1.82
C LYS A 213 -5.51 -27.98 -1.14
N GLY A 214 -5.25 -26.68 -1.29
CA GLY A 214 -4.06 -26.02 -0.72
C GLY A 214 -2.76 -26.23 -1.50
N HIS A 215 -2.77 -26.93 -2.63
CA HIS A 215 -1.63 -27.07 -3.52
C HIS A 215 -1.70 -26.08 -4.68
N ASN A 216 -0.59 -25.39 -4.98
CA ASN A 216 -0.52 -24.49 -6.13
C ASN A 216 -0.78 -25.29 -7.42
N THR A 217 -1.69 -24.79 -8.25
CA THR A 217 -1.99 -25.42 -9.53
C THR A 217 -1.13 -24.87 -10.66
N ASP A 218 -0.22 -23.93 -10.41
CA ASP A 218 0.49 -23.06 -11.37
C ASP A 218 -0.44 -22.35 -12.36
N LEU A 219 -1.75 -22.33 -12.05
CA LEU A 219 -2.70 -21.44 -12.70
C LEU A 219 -2.76 -20.15 -11.92
N GLY A 220 -2.80 -19.06 -12.65
CA GLY A 220 -2.91 -17.74 -12.06
C GLY A 220 -3.17 -16.72 -13.13
N GLY A 221 -3.30 -15.48 -12.69
CA GLY A 221 -3.48 -14.38 -13.58
C GLY A 221 -3.55 -13.05 -12.90
N ASN A 222 -3.94 -12.05 -13.67
CA ASN A 222 -4.09 -10.69 -13.20
C ASN A 222 -5.51 -10.19 -13.44
N ILE A 223 -6.12 -9.61 -12.41
CA ILE A 223 -7.42 -8.94 -12.50
C ILE A 223 -7.18 -7.49 -12.96
N PRO A 224 -7.89 -6.98 -13.98
CA PRO A 224 -7.70 -5.61 -14.43
C PRO A 224 -8.26 -4.64 -13.38
N LEU A 225 -7.38 -3.94 -12.67
CA LEU A 225 -7.79 -2.90 -11.74
C LEU A 225 -8.21 -1.63 -12.48
N PRO A 226 -9.31 -0.97 -12.06
CA PRO A 226 -9.64 0.36 -12.55
C PRO A 226 -8.50 1.33 -12.25
N VAL A 227 -8.06 2.10 -13.25
CA VAL A 227 -7.00 3.11 -13.08
C VAL A 227 -7.59 4.41 -12.55
N PHE A 228 -8.76 4.78 -13.05
CA PHE A 228 -9.45 6.01 -12.69
C PHE A 228 -10.76 5.77 -11.95
N TYR A 229 -11.11 4.48 -11.71
CA TYR A 229 -12.32 4.01 -11.03
C TYR A 229 -13.59 4.68 -11.55
N GLU A 230 -13.62 4.90 -12.86
CA GLU A 230 -14.83 5.30 -13.57
C GLU A 230 -15.78 4.10 -13.66
N GLU A 231 -17.08 4.36 -13.72
CA GLU A 231 -18.12 3.30 -13.75
C GLU A 231 -17.84 2.23 -14.81
N LYS A 232 -17.38 2.64 -16.00
CA LYS A 232 -17.04 1.72 -17.09
C LYS A 232 -15.90 0.76 -16.73
N GLU A 233 -14.91 1.22 -15.97
CA GLU A 233 -13.74 0.45 -15.55
C GLU A 233 -14.13 -0.50 -14.41
N VAL A 234 -14.91 0.00 -13.46
CA VAL A 234 -15.46 -0.80 -12.34
C VAL A 234 -16.38 -1.89 -12.85
N LEU A 235 -17.19 -1.61 -13.87
CA LEU A 235 -18.02 -2.62 -14.54
C LEU A 235 -17.16 -3.68 -15.26
N ALA A 236 -16.03 -3.29 -15.85
CA ALA A 236 -15.10 -4.24 -16.46
C ALA A 236 -14.45 -5.13 -15.39
N PHE A 237 -13.98 -4.52 -14.29
CA PHE A 237 -13.49 -5.23 -13.11
C PHE A 237 -14.51 -6.24 -12.59
N GLN A 238 -15.77 -5.82 -12.37
CA GLN A 238 -16.82 -6.72 -11.88
C GLN A 238 -17.06 -7.89 -12.82
N LYS A 239 -17.08 -7.65 -14.14
CA LYS A 239 -17.22 -8.73 -15.13
C LYS A 239 -16.05 -9.71 -15.10
N SER A 240 -14.82 -9.24 -14.83
CA SER A 240 -13.66 -10.12 -14.65
C SER A 240 -13.82 -10.98 -13.40
N ILE A 241 -14.27 -10.40 -12.28
CA ILE A 241 -14.57 -11.12 -11.03
C ILE A 241 -15.64 -12.19 -11.25
N ASP A 242 -16.76 -11.84 -11.91
CA ASP A 242 -17.85 -12.77 -12.22
C ASP A 242 -17.38 -13.92 -13.11
N THR A 243 -16.55 -13.62 -14.12
CA THR A 243 -15.97 -14.62 -15.01
C THR A 243 -15.07 -15.60 -14.25
N LEU A 244 -14.22 -15.10 -13.35
CA LEU A 244 -13.34 -15.94 -12.53
C LEU A 244 -14.16 -16.83 -11.59
N ASN A 245 -15.16 -16.27 -10.91
CA ASN A 245 -16.08 -17.01 -10.06
C ASN A 245 -16.76 -18.16 -10.83
N ASP A 246 -17.29 -17.88 -12.02
CA ASP A 246 -17.91 -18.87 -12.90
C ASP A 246 -16.96 -19.99 -13.30
N MET A 247 -15.72 -19.65 -13.67
CA MET A 247 -14.71 -20.63 -14.07
C MET A 247 -14.34 -21.57 -12.92
N LEU A 248 -14.11 -21.04 -11.72
CA LEU A 248 -13.77 -21.83 -10.55
C LEU A 248 -14.93 -22.74 -10.11
N ASN A 249 -16.16 -22.21 -10.09
CA ASN A 249 -17.35 -23.00 -9.78
C ASN A 249 -17.60 -24.11 -10.82
N LEU A 250 -17.34 -23.84 -12.11
CA LEU A 250 -17.44 -24.84 -13.15
C LEU A 250 -16.41 -25.96 -12.98
N LEU A 251 -15.16 -25.62 -12.64
CA LEU A 251 -14.12 -26.60 -12.34
C LEU A 251 -14.51 -27.47 -11.15
N ASP A 252 -14.99 -26.88 -10.05
CA ASP A 252 -15.45 -27.61 -8.89
C ASP A 252 -16.61 -28.56 -9.24
N ASN A 253 -17.61 -28.07 -9.99
CA ASN A 253 -18.70 -28.90 -10.48
C ASN A 253 -18.19 -30.07 -11.34
N LYS A 254 -17.19 -29.86 -12.20
CA LYS A 254 -16.57 -30.94 -12.97
C LYS A 254 -15.91 -31.99 -12.07
N VAL A 255 -15.25 -31.60 -10.98
CA VAL A 255 -14.74 -32.55 -9.96
C VAL A 255 -15.89 -33.35 -9.36
N GLN A 256 -17.01 -32.70 -9.08
CA GLN A 256 -18.20 -33.31 -8.47
C GLN A 256 -19.12 -34.07 -9.43
N THR A 257 -18.86 -34.08 -10.74
CA THR A 257 -19.74 -34.75 -11.72
C THR A 257 -19.02 -35.77 -12.59
N SER A 258 -17.76 -35.52 -12.95
CA SER A 258 -16.94 -36.46 -13.72
C SER A 258 -16.52 -37.65 -12.86
N LEU A 259 -16.86 -38.87 -13.28
CA LEU A 259 -16.47 -40.10 -12.57
C LEU A 259 -14.95 -40.20 -12.39
N THR A 260 -14.19 -39.87 -13.44
CA THR A 260 -12.72 -39.89 -13.42
C THR A 260 -12.15 -38.88 -12.42
N LEU A 261 -12.63 -37.63 -12.45
CA LEU A 261 -12.14 -36.59 -11.52
C LEU A 261 -12.56 -36.88 -10.08
N LYS A 262 -13.75 -37.45 -9.84
CA LYS A 262 -14.16 -37.90 -8.51
C LYS A 262 -13.19 -38.93 -7.93
N LEU A 263 -12.82 -39.92 -8.74
CA LEU A 263 -11.90 -40.98 -8.32
C LEU A 263 -10.51 -40.40 -8.03
N LEU A 264 -9.97 -39.59 -8.93
CA LEU A 264 -8.68 -38.93 -8.73
C LEU A 264 -8.69 -38.00 -7.51
N ASN A 265 -9.77 -37.25 -7.29
CA ASN A 265 -9.93 -36.37 -6.13
C ASN A 265 -9.98 -37.13 -4.81
N LYS A 266 -10.52 -38.37 -4.78
CA LYS A 266 -10.47 -39.20 -3.57
C LYS A 266 -9.06 -39.73 -3.32
N LEU A 267 -8.38 -40.16 -4.38
CA LEU A 267 -7.02 -40.70 -4.27
C LEU A 267 -5.96 -39.62 -4.01
N SER A 268 -6.24 -38.35 -4.33
CA SER A 268 -5.32 -37.23 -4.11
C SER A 268 -5.09 -36.93 -2.63
N ASP A 269 -6.01 -37.32 -1.75
CA ASP A 269 -5.81 -37.18 -0.29
C ASP A 269 -4.72 -38.13 0.24
N GLU A 270 -4.44 -39.21 -0.48
CA GLU A 270 -3.49 -40.26 -0.08
C GLU A 270 -2.16 -40.19 -0.84
N ASN A 271 -2.10 -39.49 -1.98
CA ASN A 271 -0.92 -39.45 -2.84
C ASN A 271 -0.71 -38.09 -3.52
N SER A 272 0.42 -37.45 -3.21
CA SER A 272 0.80 -36.13 -3.73
C SER A 272 1.05 -36.10 -5.24
N TYR A 273 1.45 -37.21 -5.87
CA TYR A 273 1.57 -37.29 -7.34
C TYR A 273 0.20 -37.24 -8.03
N ILE A 274 -0.82 -37.84 -7.42
CA ILE A 274 -2.20 -37.77 -7.92
C ILE A 274 -2.71 -36.32 -7.81
N THR A 275 -2.39 -35.62 -6.73
CA THR A 275 -2.72 -34.19 -6.58
C THR A 275 -2.10 -33.34 -7.69
N LYS A 276 -0.83 -33.58 -8.03
CA LYS A 276 -0.18 -32.89 -9.15
C LYS A 276 -0.79 -33.23 -10.52
N LEU A 277 -1.10 -34.51 -10.76
CA LEU A 277 -1.79 -34.94 -11.98
C LEU A 277 -3.16 -34.25 -12.13
N VAL A 278 -3.92 -34.17 -11.04
CA VAL A 278 -5.20 -33.47 -10.99
C VAL A 278 -5.03 -31.99 -11.31
N ALA A 279 -4.00 -31.33 -10.75
CA ALA A 279 -3.68 -29.94 -11.09
C ALA A 279 -3.39 -29.75 -12.59
N ILE A 280 -2.62 -30.64 -13.21
CA ILE A 280 -2.36 -30.61 -14.67
C ILE A 280 -3.64 -30.77 -15.48
N ILE A 281 -4.55 -31.69 -15.07
CA ILE A 281 -5.84 -31.86 -15.74
C ILE A 281 -6.66 -30.58 -15.62
N PHE A 282 -6.64 -29.90 -14.47
CA PHE A 282 -7.30 -28.60 -14.34
C PHE A 282 -6.68 -27.54 -15.23
N ARG A 283 -5.35 -27.49 -15.37
CA ARG A 283 -4.70 -26.58 -16.35
C ARG A 283 -5.26 -26.80 -17.75
N LYS A 284 -5.39 -28.06 -18.20
CA LYS A 284 -5.97 -28.37 -19.52
C LYS A 284 -7.42 -27.90 -19.64
N LEU A 285 -8.25 -28.20 -18.64
CA LEU A 285 -9.67 -27.84 -18.64
C LEU A 285 -9.88 -26.33 -18.58
N PHE A 286 -9.08 -25.64 -17.79
CA PHE A 286 -9.10 -24.20 -17.63
C PHE A 286 -8.65 -23.49 -18.92
N ASN A 287 -7.55 -23.96 -19.55
CA ASN A 287 -7.09 -23.47 -20.84
C ASN A 287 -8.15 -23.66 -21.94
N TYR A 288 -8.79 -24.84 -21.99
CA TYR A 288 -9.87 -25.09 -22.93
C TYR A 288 -11.04 -24.14 -22.68
N GLY A 289 -11.50 -23.99 -21.43
CA GLY A 289 -12.59 -23.06 -21.08
C GLY A 289 -12.29 -21.61 -21.46
N ASN A 290 -11.06 -21.16 -21.25
CA ASN A 290 -10.58 -19.82 -21.56
C ASN A 290 -10.64 -19.49 -23.07
N GLN A 291 -10.34 -20.48 -23.93
CA GLN A 291 -10.42 -20.30 -25.39
C GLN A 291 -11.86 -20.01 -25.88
N TYR A 292 -12.89 -20.50 -25.16
CA TYR A 292 -14.30 -20.32 -25.53
C TYR A 292 -14.98 -19.15 -24.81
N LYS A 293 -14.62 -18.87 -23.56
CA LYS A 293 -15.04 -17.66 -22.84
C LYS A 293 -13.87 -16.70 -22.80
N LYS A 294 -13.70 -15.84 -23.81
CA LYS A 294 -12.67 -14.78 -23.78
C LYS A 294 -12.87 -13.94 -22.52
N PRO A 295 -12.01 -14.06 -21.49
CA PRO A 295 -12.23 -13.35 -20.28
C PRO A 295 -11.79 -11.92 -20.55
N VAL A 296 -12.69 -10.97 -20.32
CA VAL A 296 -12.36 -9.56 -20.53
C VAL A 296 -11.32 -9.19 -19.47
N GLY A 297 -10.09 -8.94 -19.91
CA GLY A 297 -9.01 -8.37 -19.11
C GLY A 297 -8.30 -9.29 -18.11
N LEU A 298 -8.70 -10.56 -17.96
CA LEU A 298 -7.90 -11.54 -17.21
C LEU A 298 -6.71 -11.98 -18.06
N TYR A 299 -5.50 -11.60 -17.65
CA TYR A 299 -4.29 -12.21 -18.18
C TYR A 299 -4.04 -13.49 -17.41
N LEU A 300 -4.17 -14.65 -18.06
CA LEU A 300 -3.90 -15.94 -17.45
C LEU A 300 -2.52 -16.40 -17.92
N CYS A 301 -1.64 -16.77 -16.98
CA CYS A 301 -0.36 -17.40 -17.34
C CYS A 301 -0.65 -18.81 -17.83
N ILE A 302 -0.48 -19.04 -19.13
CA ILE A 302 -0.74 -20.32 -19.78
C ILE A 302 0.61 -20.92 -20.19
N GLU A 303 1.05 -21.99 -19.54
CA GLU A 303 2.03 -22.88 -20.15
C GLU A 303 1.41 -23.54 -21.39
N ASP A 304 2.19 -23.64 -22.49
CA ASP A 304 1.71 -24.17 -23.78
C ASP A 304 1.03 -25.55 -23.62
N VAL A 305 -0.12 -25.73 -24.27
CA VAL A 305 -0.94 -26.96 -24.21
C VAL A 305 -0.13 -28.21 -24.58
N TYR A 306 0.85 -28.08 -25.47
CA TYR A 306 1.76 -29.16 -25.87
C TYR A 306 2.63 -29.63 -24.69
N ASN A 307 3.23 -28.70 -23.94
CA ASN A 307 4.01 -29.03 -22.74
C ASN A 307 3.15 -29.76 -21.71
N ILE A 308 1.92 -29.29 -21.49
CA ILE A 308 0.99 -29.91 -20.52
C ILE A 308 0.62 -31.35 -20.92
N SER A 309 0.56 -31.67 -22.22
CA SER A 309 0.31 -33.06 -22.68
C SER A 309 1.45 -34.00 -22.33
N GLU A 310 2.68 -33.60 -22.64
CA GLU A 310 3.89 -34.38 -22.31
C GLU A 310 4.03 -34.58 -20.79
N THR A 311 3.79 -33.53 -20.00
CA THR A 311 3.83 -33.65 -18.53
C THR A 311 2.76 -34.61 -18.00
N THR A 312 1.57 -34.66 -18.62
CA THR A 312 0.52 -35.61 -18.21
C THR A 312 0.95 -37.05 -18.43
N ASP A 313 1.51 -37.35 -19.61
CA ASP A 313 1.92 -38.71 -19.98
C ASP A 313 3.10 -39.20 -19.13
N GLU A 314 4.05 -38.32 -18.83
CA GLU A 314 5.17 -38.61 -17.93
C GLU A 314 4.70 -38.85 -16.49
N MET A 315 3.75 -38.06 -15.99
CA MET A 315 3.17 -38.26 -14.66
C MET A 315 2.38 -39.56 -14.57
N LEU A 316 1.58 -39.89 -15.58
CA LEU A 316 0.86 -41.17 -15.66
C LEU A 316 1.83 -42.37 -15.69
N ARG A 317 2.95 -42.23 -16.40
CA ARG A 317 4.01 -43.25 -16.45
C ARG A 317 4.67 -43.44 -15.08
N THR A 318 4.98 -42.34 -14.39
CA THR A 318 5.57 -42.35 -13.04
C THR A 318 4.62 -42.96 -12.02
N LEU A 319 3.34 -42.54 -12.04
CA LEU A 319 2.29 -43.12 -11.19
C LEU A 319 2.11 -44.62 -11.41
N LYS A 320 2.16 -45.07 -12.66
CA LYS A 320 2.11 -46.50 -12.99
C LYS A 320 3.29 -47.26 -12.38
N ILE A 321 4.50 -46.70 -12.44
CA ILE A 321 5.72 -47.30 -11.87
C ILE A 321 5.65 -47.35 -10.34
N GLU A 322 5.24 -46.27 -9.68
CA GLU A 322 5.11 -46.21 -8.22
C GLU A 322 4.02 -47.14 -7.68
N CYS A 323 2.85 -47.19 -8.34
CA CYS A 323 1.79 -48.14 -7.97
C CYS A 323 2.24 -49.59 -8.14
N ILE A 324 2.99 -49.91 -9.19
CA ILE A 324 3.57 -51.26 -9.37
C ILE A 324 4.57 -51.57 -8.26
N HIS A 325 5.46 -50.63 -7.90
CA HIS A 325 6.43 -50.84 -6.83
C HIS A 325 5.78 -51.01 -5.44
N SER A 326 4.68 -50.32 -5.14
CA SER A 326 3.97 -50.50 -3.86
C SER A 326 3.23 -51.83 -3.76
N ILE A 327 2.82 -52.39 -4.91
CA ILE A 327 2.19 -53.72 -5.00
C ILE A 327 3.24 -54.83 -4.92
N VAL A 328 4.43 -54.65 -5.52
CA VAL A 328 5.50 -55.66 -5.55
C VAL A 328 6.26 -55.76 -4.22
N ASN A 329 6.24 -54.72 -3.39
CA ASN A 329 6.90 -54.69 -2.07
C ASN A 329 5.95 -54.91 -0.88
N LYS A 330 4.71 -55.37 -1.14
CA LYS A 330 3.81 -55.96 -0.15
C LYS A 330 3.75 -57.47 -0.38
#